data_AF-A0A251T6Q3-F1
#
_entry.id   AF-A0A251T6Q3-F1
#
_cell.length_a   1.000
_cell.length_b   1.000
_cell.length_c   1.000
_cell.angle_alpha   90.00
_cell.angle_beta   90.00
_cell.angle_gamma   90.00
#
_symmetry.space_group_name_H-M   'P 1'
#
loop_
_entity.id
_entity.type
_entity.pdbx_description
1 polymer ?
#
loop_
_entity_poly.entity_id
_entity_poly.type
_entity_poly.pdbx_seq_one_letter_code
_entity_poly.pdbx_strand_id
1 'polypeptide(L)' 'MGQYHDIDDILADEELVPAVFLEAVNGVALFEANDTNRVEPRSKVELPFWLASELHLRHATSVTIPPCFGKK' A
#
# COMPACT_ATOMS: atom_id res chain seq x y z
N MET A 1 -5.70 17.02 1.73
CA MET A 1 -6.36 16.40 2.89
C MET A 1 -7.84 16.57 2.69
N GLY A 2 -8.48 15.49 2.26
CA GLY A 2 -9.91 15.41 2.01
C GLY A 2 -10.73 15.68 3.27
N GLN A 3 -12.03 15.92 3.09
CA GLN A 3 -12.91 16.06 4.23
C GLN A 3 -13.10 14.68 4.85
N TYR A 4 -12.69 14.52 6.11
CA TYR A 4 -12.75 13.24 6.84
C TYR A 4 -14.14 12.58 6.84
N HIS A 5 -15.20 13.36 6.62
CA HIS A 5 -16.58 12.89 6.56
C HIS A 5 -17.14 12.77 5.14
N ASP A 6 -16.34 13.07 4.12
CA ASP A 6 -16.72 12.86 2.73
C ASP A 6 -16.52 11.39 2.37
N ILE A 7 -17.62 10.77 1.95
CA ILE A 7 -17.67 9.35 1.61
C ILE A 7 -16.83 9.10 0.36
N ASP A 8 -16.79 10.06 -0.57
CA ASP A 8 -16.02 9.92 -1.81
C ASP A 8 -14.51 9.92 -1.50
N ASP A 9 -14.05 10.73 -0.54
CA ASP A 9 -12.66 10.74 -0.09
C ASP A 9 -12.29 9.44 0.65
N ILE A 10 -13.17 8.91 1.50
CA ILE A 10 -12.96 7.62 2.19
C ILE A 10 -12.84 6.47 1.18
N LEU A 11 -13.75 6.42 0.20
CA LEU A 11 -13.75 5.40 -0.85
C LEU A 11 -12.48 5.48 -1.71
N ALA A 12 -12.01 6.69 -2.03
CA ALA A 12 -10.78 6.89 -2.78
C ALA A 12 -9.54 6.42 -1.99
N ASP A 13 -9.50 6.68 -0.68
CA ASP A 13 -8.39 6.31 0.19
C ASP A 13 -8.29 4.78 0.43
N GLU A 14 -9.42 4.07 0.39
CA GLU A 14 -9.48 2.60 0.49
C GLU A 14 -9.07 1.88 -0.81
N GLU A 15 -8.87 2.58 -1.93
CA GLU A 15 -8.48 1.96 -3.19
C GLU A 15 -7.13 1.23 -3.07
N LEU A 16 -7.09 -0.02 -3.55
CA LEU A 16 -5.91 -0.86 -3.49
C LEU A 16 -4.91 -0.44 -4.57
N VAL A 17 -3.69 -0.11 -4.15
CA VAL A 17 -2.59 0.25 -5.04
C VAL A 17 -1.44 -0.76 -4.94
N PRO A 18 -0.77 -1.08 -6.07
CA PRO A 18 0.36 -1.99 -6.07
C PRO A 18 1.58 -1.31 -5.45
N ALA A 19 2.03 -1.83 -4.31
CA ALA A 19 3.15 -1.30 -3.56
C ALA A 19 4.24 -2.37 -3.34
N VAL A 20 5.49 -1.93 -3.26
CA VAL A 20 6.66 -2.81 -3.11
C VAL A 20 7.36 -2.50 -1.81
N PHE A 21 7.43 -3.45 -0.89
CA PHE A 21 8.19 -3.27 0.35
C PHE A 21 9.69 -3.25 0.05
N LEU A 22 10.40 -2.25 0.57
CA LEU A 22 11.84 -2.12 0.35
C LEU A 22 12.65 -2.91 1.40
N GLU A 23 12.12 -3.00 2.61
CA GLU A 23 12.70 -3.78 3.72
C GLU A 23 11.79 -4.95 4.11
N ALA A 24 12.37 -5.94 4.81
CA ALA A 24 11.61 -7.03 5.39
C ALA A 24 10.82 -6.52 6.60
N VAL A 25 9.50 -6.35 6.43
CA VAL A 25 8.63 -5.85 7.48
C VAL A 25 7.95 -7.04 8.18
N ASN A 26 8.02 -7.05 9.50
CA ASN A 26 7.39 -8.06 10.36
C ASN A 26 6.02 -7.52 10.86
N GLY A 27 5.03 -8.40 11.00
CA GLY A 27 3.69 -7.97 11.46
C GLY A 27 2.72 -7.62 10.33
N VAL A 28 3.03 -8.03 9.10
CA VAL A 28 2.28 -7.69 7.89
C VAL A 28 1.44 -8.88 7.40
N ALA A 29 1.06 -9.79 8.32
CA ALA A 29 0.22 -10.96 8.04
C ALA A 29 -1.12 -10.64 7.34
N LEU A 30 -1.59 -9.40 7.42
CA LEU A 30 -2.78 -8.94 6.71
C LEU A 30 -2.59 -8.93 5.19
N PHE A 31 -1.36 -8.81 4.70
CA PHE A 31 -1.05 -8.61 3.28
C PHE A 31 -0.32 -9.79 2.64
N GLU A 32 0.02 -10.82 3.43
CA GLU A 32 0.60 -12.06 2.93
C GLU A 32 -0.06 -13.25 3.61
N ALA A 33 -0.57 -14.20 2.82
CA ALA A 33 -1.20 -15.44 3.30
C ALA A 33 -0.17 -16.46 3.84
N ASN A 34 0.96 -15.98 4.36
CA ASN A 34 2.06 -16.80 4.84
C ASN A 34 2.09 -16.76 6.38
N ASP A 35 2.05 -17.93 7.01
CA ASP A 35 2.12 -18.14 8.47
C ASP A 35 3.34 -17.46 9.12
N THR A 36 4.35 -17.11 8.32
CA THR A 36 5.62 -16.56 8.80
C THR A 36 5.57 -15.07 9.17
N ASN A 37 4.45 -14.36 8.92
CA ASN A 37 4.21 -12.96 9.31
C ASN A 37 5.34 -11.98 8.89
N ARG A 38 6.10 -12.33 7.85
CA ARG A 38 7.27 -11.58 7.40
C ARG A 38 7.20 -11.47 5.89
N VAL A 39 7.09 -10.23 5.43
CA VAL A 39 7.12 -9.95 4.00
C VAL A 39 8.58 -9.92 3.55
N GLU A 40 8.88 -10.72 2.53
CA GLU A 40 10.19 -10.72 1.88
C GLU A 40 10.50 -9.34 1.28
N PRO A 41 11.76 -8.88 1.35
CA PRO A 41 12.16 -7.62 0.76
C PRO A 41 11.86 -7.65 -0.75
N ARG A 42 11.32 -6.55 -1.27
CA ARG A 42 10.91 -6.39 -2.67
C ARG A 42 9.66 -7.17 -3.09
N SER A 43 8.90 -7.70 -2.13
CA SER A 43 7.60 -8.30 -2.44
C SER A 43 6.60 -7.25 -2.93
N LYS A 44 5.82 -7.62 -3.95
CA LYS A 44 4.73 -6.81 -4.48
C LYS A 44 3.46 -7.19 -3.75
N VAL A 45 2.85 -6.23 -3.08
CA VAL A 45 1.59 -6.38 -2.36
C VAL A 45 0.59 -5.33 -2.80
N GLU A 46 -0.68 -5.62 -2.65
CA GLU A 46 -1.74 -4.63 -2.83
C GLU A 46 -2.06 -4.04 -1.46
N LEU A 47 -1.87 -2.72 -1.32
CA LEU A 47 -2.11 -1.98 -0.09
C LEU A 47 -3.16 -0.89 -0.35
N PRO A 48 -4.05 -0.60 0.61
CA PRO A 48 -4.89 0.60 0.54
C PRO A 48 -4.04 1.86 0.37
N PHE A 49 -4.51 2.81 -0.43
CA PHE A 49 -3.79 4.04 -0.74
C PHE A 49 -3.39 4.82 0.53
N TRP A 50 -4.30 4.94 1.50
CA TRP A 50 -4.01 5.61 2.78
C TRP A 50 -2.79 5.03 3.49
N LEU A 51 -2.66 3.69 3.51
CA LEU A 51 -1.56 2.99 4.17
C LEU A 51 -0.29 3.04 3.33
N ALA A 52 -0.42 2.87 2.02
CA ALA A 52 0.70 2.94 1.08
C ALA A 52 1.37 4.32 1.14
N SER A 53 0.59 5.40 1.25
CA SER A 53 1.08 6.77 1.40
C SER A 53 1.87 6.96 2.70
N GLU A 54 1.32 6.53 3.84
CA GLU A 54 1.99 6.60 5.15
C GLU A 54 3.29 5.79 5.20
N LEU A 55 3.31 4.59 4.62
CA LEU A 55 4.51 3.75 4.55
C LEU A 55 5.56 4.31 3.57
N HIS A 56 5.12 4.95 2.51
CA HIS A 56 6.01 5.62 1.56
C HIS A 56 6.74 6.80 2.22
N LEU A 57 6.04 7.60 3.02
CA LEU A 57 6.65 8.69 3.80
C LEU A 57 7.71 8.20 4.78
N ARG A 58 7.58 6.96 5.27
CA ARG A 58 8.54 6.30 6.17
C ARG A 58 9.66 5.57 5.43
N HIS A 59 9.70 5.65 4.10
CA HIS A 59 10.63 4.92 3.23
C HIS A 59 10.55 3.39 3.36
N ALA A 60 9.47 2.85 3.91
CA ALA A 60 9.29 1.40 4.07
C ALA A 60 8.82 0.73 2.77
N THR A 61 8.08 1.48 1.93
CA THR A 61 7.42 0.95 0.73
C THR A 61 7.53 1.92 -0.45
N SER A 62 7.73 1.39 -1.65
CA SER A 62 7.68 2.14 -2.92
C SER A 62 6.35 1.85 -3.62
N VAL A 63 5.54 2.88 -3.83
CA VAL A 63 4.27 2.76 -4.57
C VAL A 63 4.56 2.70 -6.07
N THR A 64 3.98 1.73 -6.76
CA THR A 64 4.05 1.62 -8.22
C THR A 64 2.85 2.34 -8.81
N ILE A 65 3.04 3.03 -9.94
CA ILE A 65 1.93 3.70 -10.63
C ILE A 65 0.89 2.63 -11.01
N PRO A 66 -0.36 2.75 -10.54
CA PRO A 66 -1.40 1.80 -10.91
C PRO A 66 -1.62 1.82 -12.44
N PRO A 67 -2.02 0.69 -13.05
CA PRO A 67 -2.17 0.59 -14.51
C PRO A 67 -3.20 1.57 -15.08
N CYS A 68 -4.17 2.05 -14.28
CA CYS A 68 -5.12 3.10 -14.67
C CYS A 68 -4.49 4.49 -14.84
N PHE A 69 -3.33 4.75 -14.21
CA PHE A 69 -2.56 6.00 -14.33
C PHE A 69 -1.34 5.86 -15.26
N GLY A 70 -1.11 4.66 -15.81
CA GLY A 70 -0.05 4.42 -16.78
C GLY A 70 -0.26 5.27 -18.04
N LYS A 71 0.67 6.20 -18.30
CA LYS A 71 0.70 6.95 -19.57
C LYS A 71 0.83 5.95 -20.73
N LYS A 72 -0.12 6.00 -21.66
CA LYS A 72 0.02 5.37 -22.99
C LYS A 72 1.17 6.00 -23.76
#